data_AF-A0A7S3ZK56-F1
#
_entry.id   AF-A0A7S3ZK56-F1
#
_cell.length_a   1.000
_cell.length_b   1.000
_cell.length_c   1.000
_cell.angle_alpha   90.00
_cell.angle_beta   90.00
_cell.angle_gamma   90.00
#
_symmetry.space_group_name_H-M   'P 1'
#
loop_
_entity.id
_entity.type
_entity.pdbx_description
1 polymer ?
#
loop_
_entity_poly.entity_id
_entity_poly.type
_entity_poly.pdbx_seq_one_letter_code
_entity_poly.pdbx_strand_id
1 'polypeptide(L)'
;RRARTAHETMVERAQIVVFHTVDQVRKAQASGLIFLFLSHQWLGWSEPDPDGAHYAAMCSAIKAVAEIMSFWARHGSSNMHVLGADGSFGPLDLSDEATLVSTLGVFQGELTCCRLGHPRAQPCDKEELVLPILGLLAHMYRDHLLALRSSDGLELSKTSMAAGAFDLIAPHLDVLFPKTFEWEYTPDGTQIVETSPLFGDLVEAVKYAVEVEMAAEDDPIFQRAAPIFEP
;
A
#
# COMPACT_ATOMS: atom_id res chain seq x y z
N ARG A 1 -10.20 29.42 -10.03
CA ARG A 1 -10.50 28.82 -8.70
C ARG A 1 -11.85 28.12 -8.78
N ARG A 2 -11.91 26.78 -8.67
CA ARG A 2 -13.19 26.05 -8.54
C ARG A 2 -13.82 26.42 -7.19
N ALA A 3 -15.14 26.61 -7.16
CA ALA A 3 -15.87 26.85 -5.92
C ALA A 3 -15.81 25.61 -5.02
N ARG A 4 -15.42 25.78 -3.76
CA ARG A 4 -15.39 24.70 -2.76
C ARG A 4 -16.83 24.37 -2.35
N THR A 5 -17.16 23.09 -2.24
CA THR A 5 -18.51 22.62 -1.83
C THR A 5 -18.38 21.98 -0.46
N ALA A 6 -19.30 22.30 0.46
CA ALA A 6 -19.33 21.69 1.80
C ALA A 6 -19.62 20.18 1.70
N HIS A 7 -19.01 19.39 2.58
CA HIS A 7 -19.13 17.93 2.52
C HIS A 7 -20.58 17.47 2.76
N GLU A 8 -21.35 18.16 3.59
CA GLU A 8 -22.79 17.93 3.81
C GLU A 8 -23.58 18.05 2.50
N THR A 9 -23.30 19.08 1.71
CA THR A 9 -23.91 19.25 0.39
C THR A 9 -23.47 18.16 -0.60
N MET A 10 -22.26 17.61 -0.46
CA MET A 10 -21.81 16.48 -1.28
C MET A 10 -22.50 15.17 -0.88
N VAL A 11 -22.79 14.96 0.42
CA VAL A 11 -23.61 13.84 0.91
C VAL A 11 -25.03 13.94 0.34
N GLU A 12 -25.67 15.11 0.45
CA GLU A 12 -27.03 15.35 -0.08
C GLU A 12 -27.14 15.08 -1.59
N ARG A 13 -26.05 15.33 -2.33
CA ARG A 13 -25.95 15.08 -3.77
C ARG A 13 -25.52 13.65 -4.12
N ALA A 14 -25.36 12.77 -3.14
CA ALA A 14 -24.85 11.41 -3.31
C ALA A 14 -23.48 11.34 -4.02
N GLN A 15 -22.65 12.38 -3.88
CA GLN A 15 -21.30 12.43 -4.45
C GLN A 15 -20.25 11.81 -3.53
N ILE A 16 -20.57 11.68 -2.24
CA ILE A 16 -19.79 10.95 -1.24
C ILE A 16 -20.73 10.08 -0.40
N VAL A 17 -20.24 8.94 0.07
CA VAL A 17 -20.95 8.03 0.96
C VAL A 17 -20.28 8.10 2.33
N VAL A 18 -21.07 8.30 3.38
CA VAL A 18 -20.59 8.32 4.76
C VAL A 18 -20.97 7.00 5.44
N PHE A 19 -19.97 6.31 5.97
CA PHE A 19 -20.17 5.13 6.79
C PHE A 19 -20.21 5.55 8.26
N HIS A 20 -21.36 5.41 8.89
CA HIS A 20 -21.59 5.82 10.28
C HIS A 20 -21.27 4.71 11.28
N THR A 21 -21.16 3.46 10.83
CA THR A 21 -20.88 2.31 11.71
C THR A 21 -19.86 1.35 11.10
N VAL A 22 -19.15 0.64 11.97
CA VAL A 22 -18.19 -0.42 11.59
C VAL A 22 -18.87 -1.53 10.78
N ASP A 23 -20.12 -1.87 11.11
CA ASP A 23 -20.88 -2.88 10.37
C ASP A 23 -21.19 -2.47 8.92
N GLN A 24 -21.38 -1.18 8.66
CA GLN A 24 -21.54 -0.69 7.29
C GLN A 24 -20.23 -0.80 6.50
N VAL A 25 -19.08 -0.54 7.14
CA VAL A 25 -17.76 -0.73 6.54
C VAL A 25 -17.53 -2.21 6.21
N ARG A 26 -17.81 -3.13 7.14
CA ARG A 26 -17.68 -4.58 6.91
C ARG A 26 -18.54 -5.09 5.76
N LYS A 27 -19.79 -4.62 5.66
CA LYS A 27 -20.68 -4.98 4.54
C LYS A 27 -20.16 -4.45 3.20
N ALA A 28 -19.61 -3.24 3.18
CA ALA A 28 -18.99 -2.68 1.99
C ALA A 28 -17.74 -3.48 1.57
N GLN A 29 -16.87 -3.85 2.52
CA GLN A 29 -15.72 -4.73 2.28
C GLN A 29 -16.17 -6.07 1.68
N ALA A 30 -17.20 -6.71 2.25
CA ALA A 30 -17.74 -7.98 1.74
C ALA A 30 -18.34 -7.87 0.33
N SER A 31 -18.76 -6.68 -0.10
CA SER A 31 -19.21 -6.41 -1.47
C SER A 31 -18.07 -6.06 -2.44
N GLY A 32 -16.81 -6.13 -1.99
CA GLY A 32 -15.62 -5.86 -2.80
C GLY A 32 -15.20 -4.38 -2.86
N LEU A 33 -15.72 -3.50 -2.00
CA LEU A 33 -15.21 -2.13 -1.89
C LEU A 33 -13.84 -2.12 -1.19
N ILE A 34 -12.87 -1.48 -1.84
CA ILE A 34 -11.54 -1.23 -1.30
C ILE A 34 -11.53 0.16 -0.66
N PHE A 35 -11.01 0.25 0.56
CA PHE A 35 -10.89 1.50 1.30
C PHE A 35 -9.45 2.01 1.21
N LEU A 36 -9.27 3.21 0.65
CA LEU A 36 -8.01 3.93 0.64
C LEU A 36 -8.10 5.04 1.69
N PHE A 37 -7.28 4.93 2.74
CA PHE A 37 -7.16 6.00 3.73
C PHE A 37 -6.13 7.02 3.24
N LEU A 38 -6.54 8.29 3.22
CA LEU A 38 -5.65 9.41 2.92
C LEU A 38 -5.56 10.32 4.13
N SER A 39 -4.44 10.22 4.83
CA SER A 39 -4.07 11.21 5.83
C SER A 39 -3.42 12.41 5.15
N HIS A 40 -3.82 13.63 5.52
CA HIS A 40 -3.09 14.84 5.15
C HIS A 40 -3.19 15.88 6.26
N GLN A 41 -2.15 16.68 6.41
CA GLN A 41 -2.12 17.77 7.37
C GLN A 41 -2.97 18.95 6.89
N TRP A 42 -3.82 19.48 7.77
CA TRP A 42 -4.50 20.76 7.55
C TRP A 42 -3.51 21.91 7.72
N LEU A 43 -3.20 22.59 6.62
CA LEU A 43 -2.30 23.76 6.61
C LEU A 43 -3.00 25.06 7.05
N GLY A 44 -4.32 25.05 7.22
CA GLY A 44 -5.10 26.18 7.69
C GLY A 44 -6.52 25.81 8.13
N TRP A 45 -7.10 26.63 9.02
CA TRP A 45 -8.42 26.41 9.62
C TRP A 45 -9.59 26.42 8.62
N SER A 46 -9.49 27.20 7.56
CA SER A 46 -10.51 27.32 6.49
C SER A 46 -10.01 26.79 5.14
N GLU A 47 -8.73 26.43 5.08
CA GLU A 47 -8.04 26.09 3.85
C GLU A 47 -6.99 25.02 4.14
N PRO A 48 -7.38 23.75 4.08
CA PRO A 48 -6.51 22.64 4.50
C PRO A 48 -5.35 22.38 3.54
N ASP A 49 -5.48 22.83 2.29
CA ASP A 49 -4.50 22.69 1.21
C ASP A 49 -4.52 23.95 0.32
N PRO A 50 -3.93 25.07 0.78
CA PRO A 50 -4.02 26.37 0.10
C PRO A 50 -3.37 26.38 -1.29
N ASP A 51 -2.33 25.57 -1.47
CA ASP A 51 -1.58 25.51 -2.72
C ASP A 51 -2.03 24.36 -3.62
N GLY A 52 -2.97 23.51 -3.17
CA GLY A 52 -3.42 22.33 -3.91
C GLY A 52 -2.38 21.21 -3.99
N ALA A 53 -1.28 21.33 -3.23
CA ALA A 53 -0.14 20.43 -3.27
C ALA A 53 -0.49 19.08 -2.63
N HIS A 54 -1.23 19.09 -1.51
CA HIS A 54 -1.66 17.85 -0.84
C HIS A 54 -2.66 17.09 -1.70
N TYR A 55 -3.63 17.77 -2.30
CA TYR A 55 -4.59 17.18 -3.24
C TYR A 55 -3.89 16.59 -4.46
N ALA A 56 -2.94 17.31 -5.06
CA ALA A 56 -2.16 16.81 -6.18
C ALA A 56 -1.33 15.56 -5.80
N ALA A 57 -0.68 15.58 -4.63
CA ALA A 57 0.08 14.45 -4.11
C ALA A 57 -0.82 13.25 -3.80
N MET A 58 -1.97 13.46 -3.14
CA MET A 58 -2.96 12.41 -2.87
C MET A 58 -3.55 11.83 -4.15
N CYS A 59 -3.87 12.65 -5.15
CA CYS A 59 -4.28 12.16 -6.47
C CYS A 59 -3.15 11.39 -7.15
N SER A 60 -1.90 11.82 -7.02
CA SER A 60 -0.74 11.12 -7.58
C SER A 60 -0.47 9.80 -6.86
N ALA A 61 -0.63 9.74 -5.55
CA ALA A 61 -0.50 8.55 -4.73
C ALA A 61 -1.66 7.57 -4.98
N ILE A 62 -2.91 8.05 -5.07
CA ILE A 62 -4.04 7.24 -5.50
C ILE A 62 -3.83 6.76 -6.93
N LYS A 63 -3.33 7.58 -7.86
CA LYS A 63 -3.04 7.10 -9.21
C LYS A 63 -1.92 6.09 -9.22
N ALA A 64 -0.84 6.31 -8.46
CA ALA A 64 0.22 5.32 -8.31
C ALA A 64 -0.31 4.02 -7.70
N VAL A 65 -1.05 4.05 -6.59
CA VAL A 65 -1.59 2.84 -5.95
C VAL A 65 -2.73 2.21 -6.77
N ALA A 66 -3.63 2.99 -7.37
CA ALA A 66 -4.77 2.49 -8.12
C ALA A 66 -4.42 2.07 -9.56
N GLU A 67 -3.53 2.78 -10.24
CA GLU A 67 -2.99 2.35 -11.54
C GLU A 67 -1.96 1.25 -11.34
N ILE A 68 -1.00 1.39 -10.41
CA ILE A 68 0.09 0.41 -10.28
C ILE A 68 -0.34 -0.83 -9.53
N MET A 69 -1.10 -0.74 -8.44
CA MET A 69 -1.46 -1.95 -7.71
C MET A 69 -2.80 -2.53 -8.18
N SER A 70 -3.79 -1.69 -8.56
CA SER A 70 -5.13 -2.19 -8.94
C SER A 70 -5.24 -2.63 -10.41
N PHE A 71 -4.47 -2.03 -11.33
CA PHE A 71 -4.39 -2.51 -12.71
C PHE A 71 -3.41 -3.67 -12.82
N TRP A 72 -2.22 -3.59 -12.23
CA TRP A 72 -1.24 -4.68 -12.27
C TRP A 72 -1.73 -5.95 -11.59
N ALA A 73 -2.35 -5.85 -10.41
CA ALA A 73 -2.89 -7.03 -9.72
C ALA A 73 -4.06 -7.71 -10.47
N ARG A 74 -4.69 -7.04 -11.45
CA ARG A 74 -5.81 -7.62 -12.23
C ARG A 74 -5.48 -7.88 -13.70
N HIS A 75 -4.48 -7.19 -14.24
CA HIS A 75 -4.20 -7.10 -15.66
C HIS A 75 -2.69 -7.04 -15.98
N GLY A 76 -1.79 -7.24 -15.00
CA GLY A 76 -0.33 -7.16 -15.18
C GLY A 76 0.16 -5.81 -15.74
N SER A 77 1.40 -5.77 -16.22
CA SER A 77 2.05 -4.51 -16.66
C SER A 77 1.80 -4.17 -18.12
N SER A 78 1.12 -5.04 -18.88
CA SER A 78 0.86 -4.81 -20.30
C SER A 78 -0.04 -3.58 -20.48
N ASN A 79 0.47 -2.51 -21.11
CA ASN A 79 -0.12 -1.17 -21.29
C ASN A 79 -0.01 -0.18 -20.12
N MET A 80 0.74 -0.50 -19.07
CA MET A 80 1.10 0.50 -18.07
C MET A 80 2.24 1.38 -18.59
N HIS A 81 2.17 2.69 -18.35
CA HIS A 81 3.22 3.63 -18.70
C HIS A 81 3.59 4.46 -17.48
N VAL A 82 4.89 4.68 -17.27
CA VAL A 82 5.41 5.54 -16.20
C VAL A 82 5.90 6.85 -16.80
N LEU A 83 5.60 7.95 -16.10
CA LEU A 83 6.24 9.24 -16.32
C LEU A 83 7.40 9.35 -15.30
N GLY A 84 8.63 9.20 -15.77
CA GLY A 84 9.83 9.36 -14.97
C GLY A 84 10.02 10.80 -14.46
N ALA A 85 10.81 10.94 -13.40
CA ALA A 85 11.11 12.25 -12.80
C ALA A 85 11.86 13.21 -13.74
N ASP A 86 12.53 12.67 -14.76
CA ASP A 86 13.18 13.39 -15.85
C ASP A 86 12.21 13.82 -16.97
N GLY A 87 10.92 13.50 -16.82
CA GLY A 87 9.87 13.75 -17.81
C GLY A 87 9.80 12.69 -18.92
N SER A 88 10.57 11.61 -18.82
CA SER A 88 10.47 10.48 -19.75
C SER A 88 9.11 9.78 -19.59
N PHE A 89 8.45 9.45 -20.71
CA PHE A 89 7.19 8.70 -20.70
C PHE A 89 7.38 7.42 -21.51
N GLY A 90 7.15 6.27 -20.89
CA GLY A 90 7.37 4.98 -21.54
C GLY A 90 6.64 3.84 -20.84
N PRO A 91 6.59 2.65 -21.44
CA PRO A 91 5.98 1.48 -20.82
C PRO A 91 6.65 1.17 -19.48
N LEU A 92 5.85 0.77 -18.50
CA LEU A 92 6.33 0.35 -17.20
C LEU A 92 6.95 -1.04 -17.33
N ASP A 93 8.28 -1.08 -17.30
CA ASP A 93 9.05 -2.32 -17.27
C ASP A 93 9.47 -2.65 -15.83
N LEU A 94 8.63 -3.40 -15.11
CA LEU A 94 8.96 -3.87 -13.78
C LEU A 94 9.93 -5.07 -13.80
N SER A 95 10.35 -5.57 -14.97
CA SER A 95 11.40 -6.60 -15.03
C SER A 95 12.80 -6.04 -14.78
N ASP A 96 12.96 -4.72 -14.97
CA ASP A 96 14.13 -3.98 -14.53
C ASP A 96 14.04 -3.69 -13.03
N GLU A 97 15.02 -4.20 -12.27
CA GLU A 97 15.07 -4.08 -10.81
C GLU A 97 15.09 -2.62 -10.34
N ALA A 98 15.85 -1.76 -11.03
CA ALA A 98 15.93 -0.34 -10.67
C ALA A 98 14.57 0.37 -10.85
N THR A 99 13.86 0.06 -11.93
CA THR A 99 12.51 0.56 -12.19
C THR A 99 11.50 0.00 -11.19
N LEU A 100 11.58 -1.29 -10.86
CA LEU A 100 10.72 -1.92 -9.86
C LEU A 100 10.87 -1.25 -8.49
N VAL A 101 12.11 -1.14 -7.99
CA VAL A 101 12.38 -0.56 -6.67
C VAL A 101 12.02 0.92 -6.65
N SER A 102 12.36 1.69 -7.69
CA SER A 102 12.00 3.11 -7.73
C SER A 102 10.50 3.37 -7.87
N THR A 103 9.76 2.43 -8.46
CA THR A 103 8.31 2.57 -8.70
C THR A 103 7.48 2.05 -7.52
N LEU A 104 7.89 0.94 -6.90
CA LEU A 104 7.17 0.27 -5.81
C LEU A 104 7.74 0.56 -4.41
N GLY A 105 8.97 1.09 -4.33
CA GLY A 105 9.71 1.35 -3.09
C GLY A 105 9.21 2.56 -2.32
N VAL A 106 7.95 2.52 -1.87
CA VAL A 106 7.29 3.59 -1.08
C VAL A 106 8.12 3.96 0.15
N PHE A 107 8.71 2.99 0.83
CA PHE A 107 9.43 3.18 2.09
C PHE A 107 10.88 3.65 1.90
N GLN A 108 11.41 3.57 0.68
CA GLN A 108 12.70 4.17 0.30
C GLN A 108 12.54 5.66 -0.04
N GLY A 109 11.31 6.13 -0.27
CA GLY A 109 11.03 7.52 -0.58
C GLY A 109 11.11 8.46 0.63
N GLU A 110 11.29 9.75 0.34
CA GLU A 110 11.11 10.85 1.29
C GLU A 110 9.66 11.35 1.25
N LEU A 111 8.86 10.93 2.24
CA LEU A 111 7.52 11.47 2.42
C LEU A 111 7.58 12.93 2.89
N THR A 112 6.46 13.65 2.74
CA THR A 112 6.38 15.06 3.16
C THR A 112 6.73 15.23 4.65
N CYS A 113 6.27 14.33 5.53
CA CYS A 113 6.61 14.34 6.94
C CYS A 113 8.13 14.22 7.20
N CYS A 114 8.82 13.37 6.42
CA CYS A 114 10.28 13.20 6.47
C CYS A 114 11.00 14.46 6.03
N ARG A 115 10.59 15.07 4.91
CA ARG A 115 11.18 16.32 4.39
C ARG A 115 11.02 17.50 5.33
N LEU A 116 9.98 17.50 6.16
CA LEU A 116 9.74 18.51 7.19
C LEU A 116 10.48 18.21 8.50
N GLY A 117 11.20 17.09 8.59
CA GLY A 117 11.98 16.70 9.76
C GLY A 117 11.12 16.40 10.99
N HIS A 118 9.89 15.91 10.79
CA HIS A 118 8.92 15.55 11.83
C HIS A 118 8.90 16.54 13.01
N PRO A 119 8.40 17.78 12.80
CA PRO A 119 8.42 18.80 13.84
C PRO A 119 7.69 18.30 15.08
N ARG A 120 8.27 18.54 16.26
CA ARG A 120 7.73 18.09 17.56
C ARG A 120 7.62 16.57 17.69
N ALA A 121 8.46 15.81 17.00
CA ALA A 121 8.51 14.34 17.09
C ALA A 121 7.16 13.66 16.77
N GLN A 122 6.43 14.20 15.78
CA GLN A 122 5.19 13.57 15.31
C GLN A 122 5.47 12.23 14.60
N PRO A 123 4.56 11.24 14.68
CA PRO A 123 4.70 9.95 13.99
C PRO A 123 4.97 10.11 12.50
N CYS A 124 5.69 9.14 11.93
CA CYS A 124 6.04 9.15 10.52
C CYS A 124 4.88 8.58 9.69
N ASP A 125 4.52 9.21 8.58
CA ASP A 125 3.50 8.68 7.66
C ASP A 125 3.87 7.28 7.12
N LYS A 126 5.15 6.88 7.16
CA LYS A 126 5.57 5.51 6.82
C LYS A 126 4.94 4.48 7.75
N GLU A 127 4.79 4.78 9.04
CA GLU A 127 4.19 3.88 10.02
C GLU A 127 2.70 3.65 9.73
N GLU A 128 1.98 4.73 9.37
CA GLU A 128 0.57 4.68 8.98
C GLU A 128 0.33 3.87 7.67
N LEU A 129 1.34 3.82 6.79
CA LEU A 129 1.27 3.09 5.52
C LEU A 129 1.54 1.60 5.65
N VAL A 130 2.04 1.11 6.79
CA VAL A 130 2.38 -0.32 7.00
C VAL A 130 1.17 -1.21 6.76
N LEU A 131 0.05 -0.98 7.46
CA LEU A 131 -1.11 -1.86 7.38
C LEU A 131 -1.76 -1.89 5.99
N PRO A 132 -2.00 -0.76 5.29
CA PRO A 132 -2.49 -0.77 3.91
C PRO A 132 -1.59 -1.56 2.96
N ILE A 133 -0.26 -1.40 3.05
CA ILE A 133 0.68 -2.08 2.16
C ILE A 133 0.77 -3.58 2.46
N LEU A 134 0.71 -3.97 3.74
CA LEU A 134 0.59 -5.37 4.14
C LEU A 134 -0.69 -6.04 3.62
N GLY A 135 -1.81 -5.30 3.58
CA GLY A 135 -3.05 -5.80 2.98
C GLY A 135 -2.88 -6.13 1.49
N LEU A 136 -2.16 -5.28 0.75
CA LEU A 136 -1.88 -5.52 -0.67
C LEU A 136 -0.93 -6.71 -0.86
N LEU A 137 0.08 -6.85 -0.01
CA LEU A 137 0.93 -8.03 0.04
C LEU A 137 0.12 -9.31 0.26
N ALA A 138 -0.82 -9.30 1.21
CA ALA A 138 -1.70 -10.44 1.50
C ALA A 138 -2.52 -10.84 0.26
N HIS A 139 -3.05 -9.86 -0.49
CA HIS A 139 -3.77 -10.11 -1.72
C HIS A 139 -2.89 -10.74 -2.81
N MET A 140 -1.71 -10.17 -3.08
CA MET A 140 -0.78 -10.72 -4.08
C MET A 140 -0.34 -12.13 -3.71
N TYR A 141 -0.06 -12.38 -2.44
CA TYR A 141 0.39 -13.69 -1.97
C TYR A 141 -0.71 -14.75 -2.03
N ARG A 142 -1.96 -14.37 -1.71
CA ARG A 142 -3.14 -15.25 -1.87
C ARG A 142 -3.31 -15.69 -3.32
N ASP A 143 -3.24 -14.76 -4.26
CA ASP A 143 -3.38 -15.06 -5.69
C ASP A 143 -2.26 -15.98 -6.19
N HIS A 144 -1.03 -15.79 -5.68
CA HIS A 144 0.10 -16.68 -5.93
C HIS A 144 -0.17 -18.11 -5.42
N LEU A 145 -0.65 -18.27 -4.18
CA LEU A 145 -0.99 -19.60 -3.65
C LEU A 145 -2.13 -20.29 -4.42
N LEU A 146 -3.15 -19.53 -4.85
CA LEU A 146 -4.23 -20.05 -5.70
C LEU A 146 -3.69 -20.53 -7.05
N ALA A 147 -2.75 -19.79 -7.65
CA ALA A 147 -2.12 -20.18 -8.90
C ALA A 147 -1.33 -21.49 -8.76
N LEU A 148 -0.56 -21.64 -7.68
CA LEU A 148 0.18 -22.89 -7.41
C LEU A 148 -0.76 -24.09 -7.29
N ARG A 149 -1.86 -23.97 -6.54
CA ARG A 149 -2.84 -25.06 -6.33
C ARG A 149 -3.67 -25.42 -7.56
N SER A 150 -3.84 -24.49 -8.49
CA SER A 150 -4.59 -24.71 -9.74
C SER A 150 -3.81 -25.58 -10.74
N SER A 151 -2.50 -25.75 -10.53
CA SER A 151 -1.60 -26.47 -11.43
C SER A 151 -1.77 -27.99 -11.42
N ASP A 152 -2.57 -28.55 -10.51
CA ASP A 152 -2.74 -30.00 -10.31
C ASP A 152 -3.83 -30.66 -11.19
N GLY A 153 -4.39 -29.99 -12.23
CA GLY A 153 -5.40 -30.68 -13.05
C GLY A 153 -5.93 -30.08 -14.35
N LEU A 154 -5.62 -28.83 -14.71
CA LEU A 154 -5.95 -28.31 -16.03
C LEU A 154 -5.10 -27.09 -16.32
N GLU A 155 -4.58 -26.96 -17.53
CA GLU A 155 -3.92 -25.73 -18.02
C GLU A 155 -4.92 -24.56 -18.05
N LEU A 156 -5.30 -24.03 -16.89
CA LEU A 156 -5.77 -22.66 -16.79
C LEU A 156 -4.53 -21.79 -16.89
N SER A 157 -4.24 -21.43 -18.14
CA SER A 157 -3.42 -20.32 -18.58
C SER A 157 -2.54 -19.62 -17.55
N LYS A 158 -1.30 -19.39 -17.98
CA LYS A 158 -0.45 -18.23 -17.66
C LYS A 158 -1.11 -16.86 -17.92
N THR A 159 -2.41 -16.69 -17.67
CA THR A 159 -3.22 -15.52 -18.06
C THR A 159 -3.93 -14.85 -16.88
N SER A 160 -3.76 -15.34 -15.65
CA SER A 160 -3.91 -14.46 -14.50
C SER A 160 -2.57 -13.76 -14.26
N MET A 161 -2.41 -12.55 -14.80
CA MET A 161 -1.21 -11.74 -14.53
C MET A 161 -1.04 -11.37 -13.04
N ALA A 162 -2.08 -11.61 -12.22
CA ALA A 162 -2.03 -11.52 -10.75
C ALA A 162 -1.09 -12.55 -10.10
N ALA A 163 -0.98 -13.75 -10.69
CA ALA A 163 -0.14 -14.83 -10.15
C ALA A 163 1.36 -14.47 -10.17
N GLY A 164 1.81 -13.73 -11.19
CA GLY A 164 3.19 -13.29 -11.33
C GLY A 164 3.55 -12.06 -10.50
N ALA A 165 2.57 -11.42 -9.85
CA ALA A 165 2.81 -10.21 -9.08
C ALA A 165 3.67 -10.46 -7.85
N PHE A 166 3.30 -11.47 -7.05
CA PHE A 166 4.11 -11.86 -5.90
C PHE A 166 5.48 -12.38 -6.34
N ASP A 167 5.55 -13.20 -7.38
CA ASP A 167 6.82 -13.74 -7.91
C ASP A 167 7.80 -12.63 -8.30
N LEU A 168 7.29 -11.51 -8.80
CA LEU A 168 8.10 -10.37 -9.19
C LEU A 168 8.69 -9.63 -7.97
N ILE A 169 7.91 -9.45 -6.90
CA ILE A 169 8.38 -8.71 -5.71
C ILE A 169 9.08 -9.60 -4.68
N ALA A 170 8.89 -10.92 -4.74
CA ALA A 170 9.43 -11.88 -3.78
C ALA A 170 10.96 -11.76 -3.59
N PRO A 171 11.77 -11.56 -4.66
CA PRO A 171 13.22 -11.36 -4.51
C PRO A 171 13.61 -10.04 -3.84
N HIS A 172 12.67 -9.10 -3.73
CA HIS A 172 12.93 -7.72 -3.28
C HIS A 172 12.16 -7.36 -2.00
N LEU A 173 11.57 -8.33 -1.29
CA LEU A 173 10.75 -8.06 -0.10
C LEU A 173 11.53 -7.30 0.98
N ASP A 174 12.80 -7.62 1.22
CA ASP A 174 13.61 -6.92 2.22
C ASP A 174 13.82 -5.44 1.90
N VAL A 175 13.83 -5.10 0.60
CA VAL A 175 13.93 -3.71 0.15
C VAL A 175 12.55 -3.06 0.22
N LEU A 176 11.51 -3.68 -0.34
CA LEU A 176 10.18 -3.08 -0.43
C LEU A 176 9.47 -2.99 0.93
N PHE A 177 9.80 -3.85 1.89
CA PHE A 177 9.21 -3.96 3.22
C PHE A 177 10.31 -4.00 4.28
N PRO A 178 11.06 -2.90 4.46
CA PRO A 178 12.23 -2.92 5.33
C PRO A 178 11.83 -3.08 6.79
N LYS A 179 12.54 -3.93 7.54
CA LYS A 179 12.21 -4.20 8.95
C LYS A 179 12.21 -2.93 9.81
N THR A 180 13.15 -2.04 9.53
CA THR A 180 13.36 -0.78 10.25
C THR A 180 13.56 0.36 9.28
N PHE A 181 13.50 1.59 9.79
CA PHE A 181 13.86 2.79 9.05
C PHE A 181 14.57 3.80 9.97
N GLU A 182 15.34 4.70 9.36
CA GLU A 182 15.89 5.86 10.06
C GLU A 182 14.79 6.92 10.21
N TRP A 183 14.40 7.18 11.46
CA TRP A 183 13.44 8.21 11.80
C TRP A 183 14.18 9.48 12.21
N GLU A 184 14.20 10.45 11.30
CA GLU A 184 14.77 11.77 11.57
C GLU A 184 13.70 12.73 12.06
N TYR A 185 13.83 13.28 13.26
CA TYR A 185 12.85 14.19 13.85
C TYR A 185 13.51 15.35 14.61
N THR A 186 12.79 16.47 14.74
CA THR A 186 13.34 17.70 15.31
C THR A 186 12.52 18.18 16.51
N PRO A 187 12.74 17.64 17.73
CA PRO A 187 12.17 18.21 18.94
C PRO A 187 12.92 19.49 19.32
N ASP A 188 12.17 20.57 19.53
CA ASP A 188 12.69 21.86 20.01
C ASP A 188 13.88 22.43 19.21
N GLY A 189 13.92 22.13 17.91
CA GLY A 189 14.96 22.62 16.99
C GLY A 189 16.25 21.81 16.97
N THR A 190 16.34 20.71 17.74
CA THR A 190 17.48 19.79 17.71
C THR A 190 17.14 18.62 16.80
N GLN A 191 17.94 18.35 15.77
CA GLN A 191 17.74 17.16 14.93
C GLN A 191 18.21 15.91 15.67
N ILE A 192 17.35 14.89 15.70
CA ILE A 192 17.61 13.56 16.25
C ILE A 192 17.37 12.55 15.14
N VAL A 193 18.20 11.52 15.08
CA VAL A 193 18.05 10.38 14.17
C VAL A 193 18.12 9.11 15.00
N GLU A 194 17.11 8.25 14.86
CA GLU A 194 17.07 6.94 15.51
C GLU A 194 16.54 5.88 14.56
N THR A 195 17.01 4.64 14.74
CA THR A 195 16.47 3.48 14.02
C THR A 195 15.19 3.03 14.70
N SER A 196 14.07 3.09 13.97
CA SER A 196 12.75 2.68 14.47
C SER A 196 12.24 1.44 13.72
N PRO A 197 11.49 0.53 14.37
CA PRO A 197 10.76 -0.54 13.68
C PRO A 197 9.80 0.01 12.62
N LEU A 198 9.59 -0.75 11.55
CA LEU A 198 8.60 -0.43 10.52
C LEU A 198 7.76 -1.65 10.18
N PHE A 199 8.37 -2.66 9.56
CA PHE A 199 7.70 -3.92 9.23
C PHE A 199 8.06 -5.07 10.16
N GLY A 200 9.23 -5.06 10.80
CA GLY A 200 9.69 -6.19 11.62
C GLY A 200 9.50 -7.53 10.93
N ASP A 201 8.73 -8.41 11.56
CA ASP A 201 8.33 -9.72 11.05
C ASP A 201 6.91 -9.75 10.47
N LEU A 202 6.25 -8.61 10.31
CA LEU A 202 4.85 -8.51 9.84
C LEU A 202 4.67 -9.06 8.42
N VAL A 203 5.69 -9.00 7.56
CA VAL A 203 5.67 -9.61 6.22
C VAL A 203 5.47 -11.12 6.33
N GLU A 204 6.22 -11.77 7.21
CA GLU A 204 6.09 -13.21 7.46
C GLU A 204 4.80 -13.54 8.19
N ALA A 205 4.36 -12.68 9.11
CA ALA A 205 3.07 -12.81 9.79
C ALA A 205 1.90 -12.79 8.80
N VAL A 206 1.94 -11.91 7.80
CA VAL A 206 0.93 -11.83 6.74
C VAL A 206 0.95 -13.09 5.87
N LYS A 207 2.12 -13.54 5.44
CA LYS A 207 2.24 -14.78 4.65
C LYS A 207 1.68 -15.98 5.41
N TYR A 208 2.07 -16.14 6.67
CA TYR A 208 1.54 -17.18 7.55
C TYR A 208 0.02 -17.09 7.73
N ALA A 209 -0.52 -15.88 7.96
CA ALA A 209 -1.95 -15.68 8.11
C ALA A 209 -2.74 -16.09 6.85
N VAL A 210 -2.23 -15.75 5.67
CA VAL A 210 -2.83 -16.15 4.39
C VAL A 210 -2.74 -17.67 4.18
N GLU A 211 -1.60 -18.29 4.48
CA GLU A 211 -1.45 -19.75 4.42
C GLU A 211 -2.47 -20.46 5.32
N VAL A 212 -2.63 -20.00 6.57
CA VAL A 212 -3.60 -20.54 7.53
C VAL A 212 -5.04 -20.33 7.05
N GLU A 213 -5.38 -19.14 6.55
CA GLU A 213 -6.71 -18.83 6.01
C GLU A 213 -7.07 -19.74 4.83
N MET A 214 -6.07 -20.07 4.00
CA MET A 214 -6.26 -20.89 2.81
C MET A 214 -6.07 -22.39 3.06
N ALA A 215 -5.60 -22.82 4.23
CA ALA A 215 -5.30 -24.21 4.52
C ALA A 215 -6.57 -25.08 4.55
N ALA A 216 -6.46 -26.32 4.08
CA ALA A 216 -7.51 -27.32 4.26
C ALA A 216 -7.56 -27.78 5.73
N GLU A 217 -8.69 -28.29 6.21
CA GLU A 217 -8.84 -28.68 7.62
C GLU A 217 -7.79 -29.69 8.12
N ASP A 218 -7.23 -30.49 7.22
CA ASP A 218 -6.20 -31.50 7.49
C ASP A 218 -4.76 -31.02 7.22
N ASP A 219 -4.57 -29.73 6.90
CA ASP A 219 -3.26 -29.18 6.55
C ASP A 219 -2.27 -29.27 7.74
N PRO A 220 -1.02 -29.71 7.51
CA PRO A 220 0.02 -29.79 8.54
C PRO A 220 0.32 -28.46 9.26
N ILE A 221 -0.05 -27.31 8.69
CA ILE A 221 0.13 -25.99 9.33
C ILE A 221 -0.55 -25.92 10.70
N PHE A 222 -1.69 -26.62 10.88
CA PHE A 222 -2.42 -26.70 12.15
C PHE A 222 -1.76 -27.61 13.19
N GLN A 223 -0.78 -28.42 12.79
CA GLN A 223 -0.02 -29.29 13.68
C GLN A 223 1.26 -28.64 14.21
N ARG A 224 1.61 -27.46 13.68
CA ARG A 224 2.80 -26.69 14.07
C ARG A 224 2.42 -25.65 15.11
N ALA A 225 3.35 -25.33 16.01
CA ALA A 225 3.19 -24.18 16.89
C ALA A 225 3.15 -22.89 16.05
N ALA A 226 2.21 -21.99 16.35
CA ALA A 226 2.16 -20.68 15.69
C ALA A 226 3.48 -19.93 15.94
N PRO A 227 4.12 -19.36 14.89
CA PRO A 227 5.32 -18.56 15.08
C PRO A 227 5.04 -17.33 15.94
N ILE A 228 6.08 -16.84 16.61
CA ILE A 228 6.05 -15.55 17.30
C ILE A 228 6.64 -14.52 16.33
N PHE A 229 5.94 -13.42 16.11
CA PHE A 229 6.35 -12.34 15.20
C PHE A 229 6.62 -11.07 16.01
N GLU A 230 7.76 -10.43 15.80
CA GLU A 230 8.10 -9.14 16.41
C GLU A 230 7.80 -8.00 15.42
N PRO A 231 6.98 -6.99 15.79
CA PRO A 231 6.72 -5.82 14.94
C PRO A 231 7.94 -4.90 14.78
#